data_AF-A0AA97BBV2-F1
#
_entry.id   AF-A0AA97BBV2-F1
#
_cell.length_a   1.000
_cell.length_b   1.000
_cell.length_c   1.000
_cell.angle_alpha   90.00
_cell.angle_beta   90.00
_cell.angle_gamma   90.00
#
_symmetry.space_group_name_H-M   'P 1'
#
loop_
_entity.id
_entity.type
_entity.pdbx_description
1 polymer ?
#
loop_
_entity_poly.entity_id
_entity_poly.type
_entity_poly.pdbx_seq_one_letter_code
_entity_poly.pdbx_strand_id
1 'polypeptide(L)'
;MSETSENEKDQFFYPIGRYRGDFSPQRLAFNANLQEFAQRIGIICSLETGGKISPDEAYDQIKALWKQLKASKSALIDTPQDRPELPPEE
;
A
#
# COMPACT_ATOMS: atom_id res chain seq x y z
N MET A 1 19.21 0.44 -17.61
CA MET A 1 17.97 -0.13 -18.19
C MET A 1 17.56 -1.37 -17.38
N SER A 2 17.24 -1.19 -16.09
CA SER A 2 16.96 -2.31 -15.17
C SER A 2 15.70 -2.11 -14.31
N GLU A 3 15.08 -0.93 -14.33
CA GLU A 3 13.90 -0.60 -13.50
C GLU A 3 12.57 -1.12 -14.07
N THR A 4 12.52 -1.47 -15.37
CA THR A 4 11.28 -1.96 -15.98
C THR A 4 10.87 -3.34 -15.46
N SER A 5 11.84 -4.20 -15.12
CA SER A 5 11.61 -5.62 -14.80
C SER A 5 11.04 -5.88 -13.41
N GLU A 6 11.23 -4.97 -12.45
CA GLU A 6 10.64 -5.08 -11.10
C GLU A 6 9.16 -4.72 -11.14
N ASN A 7 8.80 -3.65 -11.85
CA ASN A 7 7.42 -3.22 -12.05
C ASN A 7 6.54 -4.31 -12.70
N GLU A 8 7.10 -5.07 -13.66
CA GLU A 8 6.37 -6.16 -14.33
C GLU A 8 6.08 -7.34 -13.40
N LYS A 9 7.05 -7.71 -12.54
CA LYS A 9 6.84 -8.76 -11.53
C LYS A 9 5.80 -8.33 -10.53
N ASP A 10 5.89 -7.09 -10.06
CA ASP A 10 4.92 -6.56 -9.11
C ASP A 10 3.53 -6.51 -9.72
N GLN A 11 3.37 -6.07 -10.97
CA GLN A 11 2.07 -6.14 -11.66
C GLN A 11 1.52 -7.57 -11.81
N PHE A 12 2.40 -8.55 -12.02
CA PHE A 12 2.00 -9.95 -12.16
C PHE A 12 1.57 -10.58 -10.83
N PHE A 13 2.35 -10.37 -9.76
CA PHE A 13 2.05 -10.91 -8.43
C PHE A 13 0.96 -10.12 -7.69
N TYR A 14 0.76 -8.85 -8.06
CA TYR A 14 -0.10 -7.89 -7.36
C TYR A 14 -1.11 -7.21 -8.31
N PRO A 15 -2.07 -7.95 -8.89
CA PRO A 15 -3.04 -7.37 -9.82
C PRO A 15 -3.92 -6.30 -9.15
N ILE A 16 -3.87 -5.06 -9.64
CA ILE A 16 -4.65 -3.96 -9.08
C ILE A 16 -6.09 -4.00 -9.63
N GLY A 17 -7.04 -4.22 -8.73
CA GLY A 17 -8.47 -4.08 -8.98
C GLY A 17 -8.89 -2.62 -9.16
N ARG A 18 -9.97 -2.42 -9.93
CA ARG A 18 -10.52 -1.09 -10.21
C ARG A 18 -11.02 -0.43 -8.93
N TYR A 19 -10.58 0.79 -8.67
CA TYR A 19 -11.08 1.60 -7.56
C TYR A 19 -12.57 1.96 -7.79
N ARG A 20 -13.39 1.80 -6.73
CA ARG A 20 -14.84 2.03 -6.77
C ARG A 20 -15.32 3.09 -5.78
N GLY A 21 -14.41 3.79 -5.09
CA GLY A 21 -14.76 4.87 -4.17
C GLY A 21 -14.72 6.24 -4.84
N ASP A 22 -15.03 7.30 -4.08
CA ASP A 22 -14.99 8.65 -4.63
C ASP A 22 -13.57 9.03 -5.04
N PHE A 23 -13.44 9.55 -6.26
CA PHE A 23 -12.15 9.85 -6.83
C PHE A 23 -11.49 11.06 -6.15
N SER A 24 -10.28 10.83 -5.66
CA SER A 24 -9.23 11.84 -5.50
C SER A 24 -7.88 11.13 -5.76
N PRO A 25 -6.85 11.85 -6.22
CA PRO A 25 -5.52 11.27 -6.42
C PRO A 25 -5.01 10.53 -5.17
N GLN A 26 -5.23 11.11 -4.00
CA GLN A 26 -4.83 10.57 -2.71
C GLN A 26 -5.56 9.27 -2.38
N ARG A 27 -6.89 9.24 -2.55
CA ARG A 27 -7.69 8.03 -2.31
C ARG A 27 -7.37 6.91 -3.30
N LEU A 28 -7.13 7.26 -4.56
CA LEU A 28 -6.72 6.29 -5.57
C LEU A 28 -5.35 5.68 -5.23
N ALA A 29 -4.37 6.51 -4.88
CA ALA A 29 -3.03 6.07 -4.45
C ALA A 29 -3.10 5.20 -3.18
N PHE A 30 -3.86 5.64 -2.17
CA PHE A 30 -4.04 4.87 -0.95
C PHE A 30 -4.72 3.52 -1.23
N ASN A 31 -5.71 3.49 -2.12
CA ASN A 31 -6.36 2.25 -2.54
C ASN A 31 -5.40 1.30 -3.26
N ALA A 32 -4.48 1.80 -4.09
CA ALA A 32 -3.43 0.96 -4.68
C ALA A 32 -2.55 0.33 -3.59
N ASN A 33 -2.09 1.13 -2.63
CA ASN A 33 -1.27 0.66 -1.50
C ASN A 33 -2.02 -0.37 -0.63
N LEU A 34 -3.33 -0.19 -0.43
CA LEU A 34 -4.17 -1.13 0.32
C LEU A 34 -4.31 -2.47 -0.43
N GLN A 35 -4.40 -2.44 -1.75
CA GLN A 35 -4.49 -3.65 -2.57
C GLN A 35 -3.18 -4.44 -2.56
N GLU A 36 -2.04 -3.77 -2.71
CA GLU A 36 -0.72 -4.40 -2.58
C GLU A 36 -0.58 -5.06 -1.20
N PHE A 37 -0.94 -4.35 -0.12
CA PHE A 37 -0.94 -4.88 1.24
C PHE A 37 -1.75 -6.19 1.35
N ALA A 38 -2.99 -6.20 0.83
CA ALA A 38 -3.86 -7.37 0.90
C ALA A 38 -3.24 -8.59 0.19
N GLN A 39 -2.60 -8.37 -0.96
CA GLN A 39 -1.99 -9.43 -1.74
C GLN A 39 -0.73 -9.97 -1.09
N ARG A 40 0.14 -9.08 -0.58
CA ARG A 40 1.36 -9.48 0.13
C ARG A 40 1.05 -10.29 1.38
N ILE A 41 0.01 -9.92 2.14
CA ILE A 41 -0.49 -10.75 3.24
C ILE A 41 -0.93 -12.13 2.75
N GLY A 42 -1.68 -12.20 1.65
CA GLY A 42 -2.11 -13.48 1.07
C GLY A 42 -0.93 -14.40 0.72
N ILE A 43 0.14 -13.84 0.13
CA ILE A 43 1.37 -14.58 -0.16
C ILE A 43 2.03 -15.07 1.14
N ILE A 44 2.18 -14.19 2.14
CA ILE A 44 2.80 -14.55 3.44
C ILE A 44 2.02 -15.69 4.12
N CYS A 45 0.69 -15.59 4.18
CA CYS A 45 -0.14 -16.65 4.74
C CYS A 45 -0.01 -17.96 3.95
N SER A 46 0.07 -17.88 2.62
CA SER A 46 0.27 -19.07 1.78
C SER A 46 1.63 -19.72 2.00
N LEU A 47 2.69 -18.92 2.23
CA LEU A 47 4.02 -19.41 2.56
C LEU A 47 4.05 -20.09 3.93
N GLU A 48 3.40 -19.50 4.93
CA GLU A 48 3.28 -20.06 6.27
C GLU A 48 2.52 -21.40 6.24
N THR A 49 1.34 -21.42 5.62
CA THR A 49 0.51 -22.63 5.53
C THR A 49 1.18 -23.71 4.68
N GLY A 50 2.02 -23.32 3.71
CA GLY A 50 2.88 -24.21 2.94
C GLY A 50 4.15 -24.66 3.67
N GLY A 51 4.36 -24.26 4.92
CA GLY A 51 5.51 -24.62 5.75
C GLY A 51 6.85 -24.01 5.30
N LYS A 52 6.82 -22.94 4.50
CA LYS A 52 8.03 -22.28 3.96
C LYS A 52 8.62 -21.27 4.93
N ILE A 53 7.78 -20.65 5.75
CA ILE A 53 8.16 -19.72 6.82
C ILE A 53 7.44 -20.13 8.11
N SER A 54 7.99 -19.72 9.25
CA SER A 54 7.35 -19.97 10.54
C SER A 54 6.16 -19.04 10.79
N PRO A 55 5.23 -19.41 11.69
CA PRO A 55 4.15 -18.51 12.12
C PRO A 55 4.66 -17.18 12.70
N ASP A 56 5.76 -17.22 13.47
CA ASP A 56 6.36 -16.02 14.06
C ASP A 56 6.95 -15.10 12.98
N GLU A 57 7.64 -15.67 11.99
CA GLU A 57 8.18 -14.93 10.86
C GLU A 57 7.05 -14.31 10.02
N ALA A 58 5.98 -15.06 9.74
CA ALA A 58 4.81 -14.55 9.05
C ALA A 58 4.16 -13.38 9.80
N TYR A 59 4.01 -13.51 11.13
CA TYR A 59 3.47 -12.46 11.98
C TYR A 59 4.30 -11.18 11.94
N ASP A 60 5.63 -11.28 12.03
CA ASP A 60 6.52 -10.12 11.98
C ASP A 60 6.49 -9.43 10.62
N GLN A 61 6.44 -10.18 9.52
CA GLN A 61 6.29 -9.63 8.18
C GLN A 61 4.95 -8.90 8.01
N ILE A 62 3.83 -9.50 8.45
CA ILE A 62 2.50 -8.85 8.42
C ILE A 62 2.51 -7.57 9.23
N LYS A 63 3.14 -7.57 10.42
CA LYS A 63 3.25 -6.39 11.28
C LYS A 63 4.07 -5.27 10.63
N ALA A 64 5.13 -5.61 9.90
CA ALA A 64 5.91 -4.64 9.14
C ALA A 64 5.07 -4.00 8.02
N LEU A 65 4.34 -4.82 7.24
CA LEU A 65 3.43 -4.33 6.20
C LEU A 65 2.32 -3.44 6.75
N TRP A 66 1.76 -3.78 7.90
CA TRP A 66 0.73 -2.95 8.56
C TRP A 66 1.27 -1.57 8.94
N LYS A 67 2.50 -1.49 9.45
CA LYS A 67 3.14 -0.20 9.75
C LYS A 67 3.31 0.65 8.49
N GLN A 68 3.71 0.05 7.37
CA GLN A 68 3.83 0.73 6.08
C GLN A 68 2.48 1.26 5.58
N LEU A 69 1.43 0.43 5.62
CA LEU A 69 0.08 0.84 5.24
C LEU A 69 -0.44 1.99 6.12
N LYS A 70 -0.19 1.93 7.44
CA LYS A 70 -0.57 2.99 8.37
C LYS A 70 0.12 4.32 8.04
N ALA A 71 1.42 4.28 7.73
CA ALA A 71 2.17 5.48 7.34
C ALA A 71 1.65 6.06 6.01
N SER A 72 1.38 5.20 5.02
CA SER A 72 0.78 5.57 3.74
C SER A 72 -0.59 6.25 3.91
N LYS A 73 -1.47 5.70 4.75
CA LYS A 73 -2.76 6.33 5.08
C LYS A 73 -2.57 7.73 5.66
N SER A 74 -1.68 7.85 6.64
CA SER A 74 -1.42 9.13 7.30
C SER A 74 -0.93 10.19 6.31
N ALA A 75 -0.02 9.82 5.40
CA ALA A 75 0.54 10.74 4.41
C ALA A 75 -0.48 11.16 3.34
N LEU A 76 -1.31 10.23 2.86
CA LEU A 76 -2.19 10.47 1.73
C LEU A 76 -3.58 10.99 2.15
N ILE A 77 -4.12 10.50 3.26
CA ILE A 77 -5.52 10.76 3.64
C ILE A 77 -5.62 11.74 4.80
N ASP A 78 -4.74 11.62 5.81
CA ASP A 78 -4.86 12.41 7.04
C ASP A 78 -4.16 13.78 6.94
N THR A 79 -3.32 14.02 5.92
CA THR A 79 -2.69 15.32 5.68
C THR A 79 -3.67 16.30 5.03
N PRO A 80 -4.02 17.43 5.67
CA PRO A 80 -4.82 18.47 5.03
C PRO A 80 -3.93 19.23 4.03
N GLN A 81 -4.15 19.06 2.73
CA GLN A 81 -3.42 19.76 1.67
C GLN A 81 -4.26 20.86 0.96
N ASP A 82 -5.48 21.13 1.41
CA ASP A 82 -6.35 22.20 0.86
C ASP A 82 -6.54 23.36 1.85
N ARG A 83 -5.45 23.96 2.34
CA ARG A 83 -5.54 25.34 2.81
C ARG A 83 -4.83 26.21 1.77
N PRO A 84 -5.55 26.89 0.86
CA PRO A 84 -4.92 27.95 0.08
C PRO A 84 -4.29 28.93 1.08
N GLU A 85 -2.98 29.15 0.96
CA GLU A 85 -2.30 30.19 1.72
C GLU A 85 -2.99 31.51 1.36
N LEU A 86 -3.82 32.02 2.28
CA LEU A 86 -4.37 33.36 2.17
C LEU A 86 -3.17 34.32 2.12
N PRO A 87 -3.09 35.20 1.11
CA PRO A 87 -2.03 36.20 1.07
C PRO A 87 -2.10 37.04 2.35
N PRO A 88 -0.95 37.54 2.84
CA PRO A 88 -0.90 38.33 4.06
C PRO A 88 -1.83 39.55 3.90
N GLU A 89 -2.69 39.76 4.89
CA GLU A 89 -3.51 40.97 4.97
C GLU A 89 -2.57 42.17 5.16
N GLU A 90 -2.50 43.05 4.16
CA GLU A 90 -1.87 44.38 4.23
C GLU A 90 -2.69 45.34 5.09
#